data_AF-A0A7V7RLL3-F1
#
_entry.id   AF-A0A7V7RLL3-F1
#
_cell.length_a   1.000
_cell.length_b   1.000
_cell.length_c   1.000
_cell.angle_alpha   90.00
_cell.angle_beta   90.00
_cell.angle_gamma   90.00
#
_symmetry.space_group_name_H-M   'P 1'
#
loop_
_entity.id
_entity.type
_entity.pdbx_description
1 polymer ?
#
loop_
_entity_poly.entity_id
_entity_poly.type
_entity_poly.pdbx_seq_one_letter_code
_entity_poly.pdbx_strand_id
1 'polypeptide(L)'
;MTLKSELSNLEKTLQSSNIDDLIERMLNNIGSIDGELRDHLIYTSFGKLILEDYLTIKQMNHILEVCLRNLFLNIGQKGNDSVFTRSFSSLVIVLVVKKDREKHFLSDEILKQTILDSIKYLKLEEDIRGYVTGKGWAHSIAHGADLLTEAISHPKFNINLSDLCLETVKLCLFKDSTIELPFVDEEEERLIFAVEALQEKGVTEGEMGDWVIKISYELNNVFEKEGYSLAFSRKKSIIINFLRGYYFRLLYKNKCLNLRGKIVDILEQWQKKMYN
;
A
#
# COMPACT_ATOMS: atom_id res chain seq x y z
N MET A 1 -5.86 -0.71 -33.78
CA MET A 1 -4.72 -0.05 -33.13
C MET A 1 -4.45 -0.82 -31.82
N THR A 2 -3.20 -0.92 -31.34
CA THR A 2 -2.95 -1.65 -30.08
C THR A 2 -3.19 -0.73 -28.89
N LEU A 3 -3.57 -1.27 -27.74
CA LEU A 3 -3.78 -0.47 -26.52
C LEU A 3 -2.52 0.34 -26.17
N LYS A 4 -1.32 -0.25 -26.30
CA LYS A 4 -0.05 0.49 -26.12
C LYS A 4 0.02 1.75 -26.99
N SER A 5 -0.20 1.62 -28.30
CA SER A 5 -0.08 2.78 -29.20
C SER A 5 -1.10 3.88 -28.93
N GLU A 6 -2.29 3.51 -28.45
CA GLU A 6 -3.36 4.45 -28.07
C GLU A 6 -2.98 5.21 -26.79
N LEU A 7 -2.48 4.51 -25.77
CA LEU A 7 -2.10 5.12 -24.50
C LEU A 7 -0.83 5.98 -24.63
N SER A 8 0.13 5.58 -25.48
CA SER A 8 1.31 6.41 -25.78
C SER A 8 0.95 7.75 -26.43
N ASN A 9 -0.23 7.86 -27.04
CA ASN A 9 -0.74 9.09 -27.65
C ASN A 9 -2.10 9.47 -27.07
N LEU A 10 -2.24 9.38 -25.73
CA LEU A 10 -3.52 9.52 -25.04
C LEU A 10 -4.32 10.77 -25.46
N GLU A 11 -3.68 11.92 -25.65
CA GLU A 11 -4.38 13.16 -26.05
C GLU A 11 -5.05 13.04 -27.42
N LYS A 12 -4.39 12.41 -28.39
CA LYS A 12 -4.96 12.14 -29.70
C LYS A 12 -6.05 11.09 -29.62
N THR A 13 -5.84 10.06 -28.82
CA THR A 13 -6.82 8.99 -28.58
C THR A 13 -8.11 9.56 -28.01
N LEU A 14 -8.04 10.49 -27.05
CA LEU A 14 -9.22 11.11 -26.44
C LEU A 14 -10.08 11.94 -27.40
N GLN A 15 -9.53 12.37 -28.55
CA GLN A 15 -10.31 13.11 -29.57
C GLN A 15 -11.16 12.20 -30.46
N SER A 16 -10.80 10.92 -30.57
CA SER A 16 -11.40 10.00 -31.54
C SER A 16 -11.95 8.70 -30.95
N SER A 17 -11.58 8.36 -29.72
CA SER A 17 -11.92 7.09 -29.09
C SER A 17 -13.12 7.21 -28.16
N ASN A 18 -13.90 6.11 -28.08
CA ASN A 18 -14.90 5.96 -27.04
C ASN A 18 -14.17 5.72 -25.70
N ILE A 19 -14.31 6.66 -24.77
CA ILE A 19 -13.65 6.61 -23.46
C ILE A 19 -14.11 5.38 -22.66
N ASP A 20 -15.37 4.95 -22.78
CA ASP A 20 -15.86 3.77 -22.06
C ASP A 20 -15.14 2.50 -22.54
N ASP A 21 -14.95 2.32 -23.85
CA ASP A 21 -14.19 1.19 -24.41
C ASP A 21 -12.72 1.24 -23.97
N LEU A 22 -12.11 2.44 -23.94
CA LEU A 22 -10.74 2.61 -23.47
C LEU A 22 -10.60 2.19 -22.00
N ILE A 23 -11.54 2.59 -21.14
CA ILE A 23 -11.58 2.21 -19.72
C ILE A 23 -11.66 0.68 -19.60
N GLU A 24 -12.57 0.02 -20.31
CA GLU A 24 -12.70 -1.44 -20.27
C GLU A 24 -11.40 -2.14 -20.68
N ARG A 25 -10.78 -1.69 -21.76
CA ARG A 25 -9.53 -2.29 -22.25
C ARG A 25 -8.38 -2.08 -21.27
N MET A 26 -8.31 -0.92 -20.62
CA MET A 26 -7.34 -0.65 -19.56
C MET A 26 -7.59 -1.52 -18.32
N LEU A 27 -8.84 -1.64 -17.85
CA LEU A 27 -9.21 -2.50 -16.72
C LEU A 27 -8.91 -3.97 -17.00
N ASN A 28 -9.22 -4.46 -18.19
CA ASN A 28 -8.92 -5.84 -18.61
C ASN A 28 -7.41 -6.13 -18.69
N ASN A 29 -6.57 -5.10 -18.82
CA ASN A 29 -5.11 -5.22 -18.89
C ASN A 29 -4.39 -4.64 -17.65
N ILE A 30 -5.13 -4.32 -16.58
CA ILE A 30 -4.59 -3.65 -15.37
C ILE A 30 -3.52 -4.49 -14.66
N GLY A 31 -3.54 -5.81 -14.82
CA GLY A 31 -2.54 -6.73 -14.30
C GLY A 31 -1.65 -7.37 -15.36
N SER A 32 -1.49 -6.74 -16.53
CA SER A 32 -0.65 -7.26 -17.61
C SER A 32 0.78 -7.55 -17.12
N ILE A 33 1.38 -8.66 -17.56
CA ILE A 33 2.79 -8.97 -17.29
C ILE A 33 3.76 -8.07 -18.07
N ASP A 34 3.25 -7.30 -19.03
CA ASP A 34 4.00 -6.27 -19.74
C ASP A 34 4.05 -5.00 -18.88
N GLY A 35 5.13 -4.84 -18.10
CA GLY A 35 5.31 -3.73 -17.18
C GLY A 35 5.27 -2.35 -17.83
N GLU A 36 5.67 -2.23 -19.10
CA GLU A 36 5.52 -0.96 -19.83
C GLU A 36 4.05 -0.61 -20.05
N LEU A 37 3.23 -1.58 -20.46
CA LEU A 37 1.79 -1.37 -20.64
C LEU A 37 1.13 -1.06 -19.30
N ARG A 38 1.47 -1.81 -18.26
CA ARG A 38 0.81 -1.72 -16.95
C ARG A 38 1.21 -0.47 -16.18
N ASP A 39 2.51 -0.25 -16.01
CA ASP A 39 3.07 0.72 -15.06
C ASP A 39 3.14 2.10 -15.69
N HIS A 40 3.70 2.19 -16.90
CA HIS A 40 3.96 3.47 -17.55
C HIS A 40 2.78 3.98 -18.37
N LEU A 41 1.97 3.08 -18.96
CA LEU A 41 0.86 3.49 -19.81
C LEU A 41 -0.48 3.44 -19.08
N ILE A 42 -0.95 2.29 -18.60
CA ILE A 42 -2.28 2.14 -18.00
C ILE A 42 -2.40 2.98 -16.73
N TYR A 43 -1.50 2.81 -15.77
CA TYR A 43 -1.59 3.55 -14.51
C TYR A 43 -1.48 5.08 -14.72
N THR A 44 -0.50 5.55 -15.49
CA THR A 44 -0.36 6.98 -15.82
C THR A 44 -1.60 7.53 -16.54
N SER A 45 -2.18 6.75 -17.45
CA SER A 45 -3.40 7.14 -18.16
C SER A 45 -4.59 7.25 -17.20
N PHE A 46 -4.78 6.29 -16.28
CA PHE A 46 -5.80 6.44 -15.23
C PHE A 46 -5.55 7.67 -14.37
N GLY A 47 -4.28 7.94 -14.02
CA GLY A 47 -3.87 9.14 -13.29
C GLY A 47 -4.35 10.41 -13.98
N LYS A 48 -4.02 10.58 -15.26
CA LYS A 48 -4.45 11.72 -16.07
C LYS A 48 -5.97 11.80 -16.15
N LEU A 49 -6.63 10.70 -16.53
CA LEU A 49 -8.06 10.69 -16.78
C LEU A 49 -8.90 11.02 -15.52
N ILE A 50 -8.53 10.44 -14.38
CA ILE A 50 -9.26 10.62 -13.12
C ILE A 50 -8.94 11.99 -12.50
N LEU A 51 -7.67 12.35 -12.40
CA LEU A 51 -7.26 13.54 -11.65
C LEU A 51 -7.53 14.84 -12.44
N GLU A 52 -7.43 14.83 -13.76
CA GLU A 52 -7.65 16.00 -14.62
C GLU A 52 -9.10 16.14 -15.14
N ASP A 53 -10.07 15.51 -14.47
CA ASP A 53 -11.51 15.67 -14.73
C ASP A 53 -11.97 15.25 -16.15
N TYR A 54 -11.26 14.31 -16.80
CA TYR A 54 -11.70 13.73 -18.09
C TYR A 54 -12.85 12.72 -17.93
N LEU A 55 -13.02 12.14 -16.74
CA LEU A 55 -14.02 11.10 -16.48
C LEU A 55 -15.25 11.64 -15.77
N THR A 56 -16.41 11.09 -16.15
CA THR A 56 -17.66 11.28 -15.43
C THR A 56 -17.68 10.51 -14.10
N ILE A 57 -18.54 10.93 -13.17
CA ILE A 57 -18.78 10.21 -11.92
C ILE A 57 -19.19 8.74 -12.16
N LYS A 58 -20.00 8.48 -13.20
CA LYS A 58 -20.43 7.12 -13.54
C LYS A 58 -19.24 6.24 -13.93
N GLN A 59 -18.32 6.76 -14.74
CA GLN A 59 -17.10 6.05 -15.14
C GLN A 59 -16.18 5.81 -13.94
N MET A 60 -15.99 6.79 -13.06
CA MET A 60 -15.18 6.63 -11.86
C MET A 60 -15.76 5.60 -10.89
N ASN A 61 -17.08 5.59 -10.69
CA ASN A 61 -17.76 4.56 -9.89
C ASN A 61 -17.57 3.15 -10.49
N HIS A 62 -17.67 3.02 -11.81
CA HIS A 62 -17.44 1.75 -12.50
C HIS A 62 -15.99 1.25 -12.34
N ILE A 63 -15.01 2.14 -12.52
CA ILE A 63 -13.59 1.83 -12.30
C ILE A 63 -13.36 1.34 -10.88
N LEU A 64 -13.91 2.06 -9.89
CA LEU A 64 -13.81 1.70 -8.48
C LEU A 64 -14.40 0.31 -8.21
N GLU A 65 -15.60 0.04 -8.72
CA GLU A 65 -16.30 -1.23 -8.55
C GLU A 65 -15.47 -2.42 -9.10
N VAL A 66 -14.91 -2.28 -10.30
CA VAL A 66 -14.05 -3.31 -10.91
C VAL A 66 -12.77 -3.50 -10.09
N CYS A 67 -12.11 -2.41 -9.69
CA CYS A 67 -10.87 -2.49 -8.93
C CYS A 67 -11.07 -3.09 -7.53
N LEU A 68 -12.17 -2.76 -6.84
CA LEU A 68 -12.51 -3.35 -5.53
C LEU A 68 -12.69 -4.86 -5.60
N ARG A 69 -13.32 -5.38 -6.66
CA ARG A 69 -13.38 -6.83 -6.89
C ARG A 69 -12.00 -7.42 -7.13
N ASN A 70 -11.21 -6.75 -7.96
CA ASN A 70 -9.87 -7.19 -8.34
C ASN A 70 -8.88 -7.22 -7.17
N LEU A 71 -9.06 -6.42 -6.11
CA LEU A 71 -8.26 -6.49 -4.88
C LEU A 71 -8.19 -7.90 -4.30
N PHE A 72 -9.24 -8.71 -4.48
CA PHE A 72 -9.33 -10.02 -3.88
C PHE A 72 -9.12 -11.17 -4.88
N LEU A 73 -8.72 -10.87 -6.12
CA LEU A 73 -8.44 -11.88 -7.13
C LEU A 73 -7.29 -12.79 -6.66
N ASN A 74 -7.61 -14.05 -6.37
CA ASN A 74 -6.63 -15.05 -5.89
C ASN A 74 -5.84 -14.58 -4.65
N ILE A 75 -6.49 -13.79 -3.77
CA ILE A 75 -5.88 -13.29 -2.54
C ILE A 75 -5.32 -14.44 -1.69
N GLY A 76 -4.16 -14.23 -1.07
CA GLY A 76 -3.44 -15.28 -0.34
C GLY A 76 -2.43 -16.06 -1.20
N GLN A 77 -2.58 -16.04 -2.54
CA GLN A 77 -1.63 -16.71 -3.43
C GLN A 77 -0.36 -15.88 -3.62
N LYS A 78 0.78 -16.58 -3.68
CA LYS A 78 2.12 -16.02 -3.79
C LYS A 78 2.79 -16.50 -5.08
N GLY A 79 3.59 -15.64 -5.72
CA GLY A 79 4.49 -16.02 -6.81
C GLY A 79 3.89 -16.04 -8.22
N ASN A 80 2.57 -16.06 -8.35
CA ASN A 80 1.92 -15.98 -9.67
C ASN A 80 1.61 -14.53 -10.09
N ASP A 81 1.10 -14.35 -11.30
CA ASP A 81 0.92 -13.04 -11.91
C ASP A 81 -0.37 -12.33 -11.48
N SER A 82 -1.24 -12.97 -10.69
CA SER A 82 -2.45 -12.32 -10.17
C SER A 82 -2.14 -11.16 -9.21
N VAL A 83 -0.93 -11.13 -8.65
CA VAL A 83 -0.44 -10.02 -7.82
C VAL A 83 -0.50 -8.68 -8.57
N PHE A 84 -0.19 -8.66 -9.87
CA PHE A 84 -0.20 -7.43 -10.65
C PHE A 84 -1.60 -6.83 -10.74
N THR A 85 -2.63 -7.68 -10.95
CA THR A 85 -4.02 -7.24 -10.98
C THR A 85 -4.46 -6.64 -9.63
N ARG A 86 -4.20 -7.33 -8.51
CA ARG A 86 -4.57 -6.84 -7.18
C ARG A 86 -3.86 -5.52 -6.86
N SER A 87 -2.56 -5.52 -7.07
CA SER A 87 -1.68 -4.40 -6.77
C SER A 87 -2.02 -3.14 -7.57
N PHE A 88 -2.17 -3.24 -8.90
CA PHE A 88 -2.51 -2.08 -9.71
C PHE A 88 -3.96 -1.64 -9.55
N SER A 89 -4.87 -2.56 -9.20
CA SER A 89 -6.21 -2.17 -8.78
C SER A 89 -6.18 -1.32 -7.51
N SER A 90 -5.32 -1.65 -6.53
CA SER A 90 -5.16 -0.81 -5.33
C SER A 90 -4.67 0.61 -5.66
N LEU A 91 -3.72 0.77 -6.59
CA LEU A 91 -3.26 2.08 -7.06
C LEU A 91 -4.34 2.88 -7.79
N VAL A 92 -5.16 2.24 -8.62
CA VAL A 92 -6.25 2.94 -9.31
C VAL A 92 -7.32 3.38 -8.30
N ILE A 93 -7.59 2.58 -7.26
CA ILE A 93 -8.50 2.99 -6.18
C ILE A 93 -7.95 4.22 -5.45
N VAL A 94 -6.64 4.31 -5.20
CA VAL A 94 -6.01 5.53 -4.63
C VAL A 94 -6.40 6.77 -5.43
N LEU A 95 -6.32 6.71 -6.76
CA LEU A 95 -6.67 7.84 -7.62
C LEU A 95 -8.15 8.26 -7.46
N VAL A 96 -9.05 7.27 -7.42
CA VAL A 96 -10.49 7.54 -7.25
C VAL A 96 -10.79 8.11 -5.86
N VAL A 97 -10.24 7.53 -4.79
CA VAL A 97 -10.45 8.02 -3.41
C VAL A 97 -9.84 9.41 -3.23
N LYS A 98 -8.66 9.66 -3.81
CA LYS A 98 -8.06 11.00 -3.82
C LYS A 98 -8.96 12.02 -4.52
N LYS A 99 -9.55 11.65 -5.66
CA LYS A 99 -10.50 12.53 -6.37
C LYS A 99 -11.78 12.73 -5.55
N ASP A 100 -12.28 11.70 -4.91
CA ASP A 100 -13.45 11.78 -4.03
C ASP A 100 -13.21 12.66 -2.80
N ARG A 101 -11.98 12.65 -2.27
CA ARG A 101 -11.58 13.55 -1.19
C ARG A 101 -11.76 15.03 -1.55
N GLU A 102 -11.61 15.37 -2.83
CA GLU A 102 -11.75 16.73 -3.35
C GLU A 102 -13.20 17.05 -3.80
N LYS A 103 -13.89 16.08 -4.40
CA LYS A 103 -15.17 16.28 -5.10
C LYS A 103 -16.39 15.72 -4.37
N HIS A 104 -16.20 14.82 -3.41
CA HIS A 104 -17.24 14.19 -2.59
C HIS A 104 -18.40 13.58 -3.39
N PHE A 105 -18.09 12.72 -4.36
CA PHE A 105 -19.07 12.10 -5.25
C PHE A 105 -19.44 10.66 -4.88
N LEU A 106 -18.62 9.96 -4.10
CA LEU A 106 -18.92 8.61 -3.61
C LEU A 106 -20.01 8.69 -2.54
N SER A 107 -20.91 7.70 -2.56
CA SER A 107 -21.86 7.52 -1.45
C SER A 107 -21.11 7.10 -0.18
N ASP A 108 -21.68 7.43 0.98
CA ASP A 108 -21.09 7.06 2.27
C ASP A 108 -20.90 5.53 2.40
N GLU A 109 -21.82 4.75 1.82
CA GLU A 109 -21.74 3.29 1.80
C GLU A 109 -20.54 2.79 0.99
N ILE A 110 -20.36 3.28 -0.24
CA ILE A 110 -19.26 2.87 -1.13
C ILE A 110 -17.91 3.28 -0.54
N LEU A 111 -17.82 4.51 -0.02
CA LEU A 111 -16.59 4.99 0.60
C LEU A 111 -16.25 4.18 1.85
N LYS A 112 -17.22 3.91 2.73
CA LYS A 112 -17.02 3.08 3.91
C LYS A 112 -16.54 1.68 3.53
N GLN A 113 -17.16 1.08 2.51
CA GLN A 113 -16.74 -0.24 2.01
C GLN A 113 -15.30 -0.19 1.46
N THR A 114 -14.96 0.86 0.69
CA THR A 114 -13.61 1.07 0.16
C THR A 114 -12.55 1.16 1.27
N ILE A 115 -12.85 1.87 2.36
CA ILE A 115 -11.96 1.96 3.53
C ILE A 115 -11.81 0.61 4.23
N LEU A 116 -12.89 -0.16 4.37
CA LEU A 116 -12.79 -1.48 4.99
C LEU A 116 -12.03 -2.48 4.11
N ASP A 117 -12.21 -2.38 2.80
CA ASP A 117 -11.51 -3.25 1.84
C ASP A 117 -10.03 -2.92 1.71
N SER A 118 -9.60 -1.65 1.91
CA SER A 118 -8.17 -1.32 1.95
C SER A 118 -7.44 -2.03 3.09
N ILE A 119 -8.05 -2.03 4.28
CA ILE A 119 -7.56 -2.71 5.47
C ILE A 119 -7.55 -4.23 5.24
N LYS A 120 -8.67 -4.76 4.75
CA LYS A 120 -8.83 -6.20 4.49
C LYS A 120 -7.85 -6.71 3.45
N TYR A 121 -7.62 -5.94 2.37
CA TYR A 121 -6.67 -6.27 1.32
C TYR A 121 -5.27 -6.49 1.88
N LEU A 122 -4.71 -5.50 2.57
CA LEU A 122 -3.36 -5.60 3.16
C LEU A 122 -3.25 -6.75 4.16
N LYS A 123 -4.28 -6.98 4.95
CA LYS A 123 -4.30 -8.08 5.92
C LYS A 123 -4.18 -9.44 5.23
N LEU A 124 -4.91 -9.65 4.13
CA LEU A 124 -4.99 -10.92 3.41
C LEU A 124 -3.92 -11.08 2.32
N GLU A 125 -3.29 -10.01 1.86
CA GLU A 125 -2.27 -10.06 0.82
C GLU A 125 -1.01 -10.73 1.33
N GLU A 126 -0.51 -11.68 0.58
CA GLU A 126 0.50 -12.62 1.03
C GLU A 126 1.70 -12.63 0.08
N ASP A 127 1.54 -12.10 -1.13
CA ASP A 127 2.64 -11.80 -2.03
C ASP A 127 3.30 -10.49 -1.61
N ILE A 128 4.60 -10.57 -1.27
CA ILE A 128 5.38 -9.43 -0.81
C ILE A 128 6.42 -8.97 -1.83
N ARG A 129 6.35 -9.47 -3.08
CA ARG A 129 7.38 -9.14 -4.07
C ARG A 129 7.37 -7.66 -4.41
N GLY A 130 8.59 -7.13 -4.43
CA GLY A 130 8.94 -5.82 -4.96
C GLY A 130 8.89 -5.79 -6.49
N TYR A 131 10.05 -5.60 -7.12
CA TYR A 131 10.25 -5.71 -8.56
C TYR A 131 10.35 -7.18 -9.02
N VAL A 132 9.66 -7.51 -10.12
CA VAL A 132 9.77 -8.83 -10.77
C VAL A 132 10.48 -8.66 -12.11
N THR A 133 11.70 -9.21 -12.20
CA THR A 133 12.52 -9.15 -13.41
C THR A 133 11.74 -9.59 -14.65
N GLY A 134 11.72 -8.73 -15.66
CA GLY A 134 11.01 -8.96 -16.93
C GLY A 134 9.51 -8.70 -16.89
N LYS A 135 8.90 -8.44 -15.72
CA LYS A 135 7.47 -8.14 -15.58
C LYS A 135 7.15 -6.76 -14.99
N GLY A 136 8.10 -6.12 -14.31
CA GLY A 136 7.93 -4.81 -13.67
C GLY A 136 7.55 -4.91 -12.20
N TRP A 137 6.94 -3.85 -11.65
CA TRP A 137 6.60 -3.77 -10.23
C TRP A 137 5.42 -4.69 -9.88
N ALA A 138 5.60 -5.57 -8.89
CA ALA A 138 4.49 -6.27 -8.23
C ALA A 138 3.95 -5.41 -7.10
N HIS A 139 4.77 -5.03 -6.11
CA HIS A 139 4.50 -3.94 -5.14
C HIS A 139 3.16 -4.02 -4.40
N SER A 140 2.61 -5.21 -4.20
CA SER A 140 1.29 -5.39 -3.59
C SER A 140 1.19 -4.82 -2.16
N ILE A 141 2.25 -4.96 -1.35
CA ILE A 141 2.29 -4.34 -0.01
C ILE A 141 2.46 -2.83 -0.11
N ALA A 142 3.35 -2.33 -0.98
CA ALA A 142 3.59 -0.92 -1.20
C ALA A 142 2.32 -0.18 -1.70
N HIS A 143 1.68 -0.68 -2.74
CA HIS A 143 0.46 -0.11 -3.30
C HIS A 143 -0.74 -0.28 -2.37
N GLY A 144 -0.81 -1.39 -1.63
CA GLY A 144 -1.79 -1.56 -0.56
C GLY A 144 -1.62 -0.52 0.56
N ALA A 145 -0.37 -0.20 0.93
CA ALA A 145 -0.06 0.83 1.92
C ALA A 145 -0.46 2.23 1.41
N ASP A 146 -0.30 2.50 0.11
CA ASP A 146 -0.78 3.74 -0.51
C ASP A 146 -2.30 3.86 -0.43
N LEU A 147 -3.01 2.78 -0.73
CA LEU A 147 -4.47 2.72 -0.60
C LEU A 147 -4.92 2.93 0.84
N LEU A 148 -4.26 2.27 1.80
CA LEU A 148 -4.56 2.47 3.21
C LEU A 148 -4.30 3.93 3.64
N THR A 149 -3.19 4.53 3.20
CA THR A 149 -2.84 5.93 3.49
C THR A 149 -3.91 6.89 2.98
N GLU A 150 -4.34 6.73 1.73
CA GLU A 150 -5.36 7.60 1.14
C GLU A 150 -6.74 7.39 1.81
N ALA A 151 -7.09 6.14 2.13
CA ALA A 151 -8.30 5.81 2.87
C ALA A 151 -8.33 6.45 4.28
N ILE A 152 -7.20 6.39 5.01
CA ILE A 152 -7.06 7.04 6.32
C ILE A 152 -7.15 8.56 6.15
N SER A 153 -6.52 9.13 5.14
CA SER A 153 -6.47 10.59 4.93
C SER A 153 -7.83 11.20 4.60
N HIS A 154 -8.76 10.41 4.08
CA HIS A 154 -10.10 10.88 3.71
C HIS A 154 -10.85 11.53 4.92
N PRO A 155 -11.51 12.70 4.76
CA PRO A 155 -12.21 13.40 5.85
C PRO A 155 -13.26 12.55 6.58
N LYS A 156 -13.93 11.64 5.87
CA LYS A 156 -14.95 10.73 6.41
C LYS A 156 -14.36 9.45 7.04
N PHE A 157 -13.04 9.31 7.15
CA PHE A 157 -12.43 8.17 7.84
C PHE A 157 -12.84 8.16 9.32
N ASN A 158 -13.26 6.98 9.81
CA ASN A 158 -13.63 6.80 11.21
C ASN A 158 -12.39 6.43 12.04
N ILE A 159 -11.97 7.32 12.94
CA ILE A 159 -10.80 7.13 13.81
C ILE A 159 -10.89 5.86 14.68
N ASN A 160 -12.07 5.33 14.95
CA ASN A 160 -12.25 4.07 15.68
C ASN A 160 -11.68 2.84 14.91
N LEU A 161 -11.32 2.99 13.64
CA LEU A 161 -10.62 1.98 12.85
C LEU A 161 -9.09 2.05 12.99
N SER A 162 -8.55 3.00 13.75
CA SER A 162 -7.10 3.21 13.89
C SER A 162 -6.36 1.99 14.42
N ASP A 163 -6.86 1.34 15.49
CA ASP A 163 -6.28 0.11 16.03
C ASP A 163 -6.21 -1.00 14.99
N LEU A 164 -7.25 -1.13 14.17
CA LEU A 164 -7.30 -2.12 13.10
C LEU A 164 -6.28 -1.81 11.99
N CYS A 165 -6.08 -0.52 11.66
CA CYS A 165 -5.07 -0.09 10.70
C CYS A 165 -3.65 -0.34 11.24
N LEU A 166 -3.37 0.01 12.48
CA LEU A 166 -2.09 -0.24 13.16
C LEU A 166 -1.77 -1.74 13.22
N GLU A 167 -2.76 -2.57 13.56
CA GLU A 167 -2.60 -4.02 13.54
C GLU A 167 -2.34 -4.53 12.12
N THR A 168 -2.98 -3.96 11.11
CA THR A 168 -2.76 -4.34 9.70
C THR A 168 -1.34 -4.00 9.24
N VAL A 169 -0.84 -2.80 9.57
CA VAL A 169 0.55 -2.40 9.28
C VAL A 169 1.53 -3.34 9.98
N LYS A 170 1.29 -3.63 11.27
CA LYS A 170 2.10 -4.60 12.02
C LYS A 170 2.13 -5.95 11.32
N LEU A 171 0.97 -6.52 10.98
CA LEU A 171 0.89 -7.81 10.29
C LEU A 171 1.70 -7.80 8.99
N CYS A 172 1.69 -6.71 8.21
CA CYS A 172 2.49 -6.59 7.00
C CYS A 172 4.00 -6.69 7.27
N LEU A 173 4.50 -6.07 8.34
CA LEU A 173 5.92 -6.14 8.73
C LEU A 173 6.38 -7.55 9.11
N PHE A 174 5.45 -8.42 9.51
CA PHE A 174 5.72 -9.80 9.93
C PHE A 174 5.35 -10.85 8.87
N LYS A 175 4.92 -10.46 7.67
CA LYS A 175 4.58 -11.41 6.60
C LYS A 175 5.80 -12.25 6.23
N ASP A 176 5.56 -13.56 6.06
CA ASP A 176 6.62 -14.47 5.66
C ASP A 176 7.01 -14.24 4.21
N SER A 177 8.31 -14.07 4.00
CA SER A 177 8.92 -14.13 2.67
C SER A 177 8.79 -15.55 2.12
N THR A 178 8.05 -15.70 1.03
CA THR A 178 7.87 -17.01 0.37
C THR A 178 8.68 -17.17 -0.89
N ILE A 179 9.36 -16.12 -1.33
CA ILE A 179 10.19 -16.10 -2.53
C ILE A 179 11.50 -15.48 -2.12
N GLU A 180 12.31 -16.28 -1.42
CA GLU A 180 13.73 -16.08 -1.09
C GLU A 180 14.24 -14.67 -0.70
N LEU A 181 13.41 -13.64 -0.54
CA LEU A 181 13.79 -12.24 -0.37
C LEU A 181 12.75 -11.53 0.53
N PRO A 182 13.20 -10.74 1.51
CA PRO A 182 12.33 -9.86 2.31
C PRO A 182 11.76 -8.72 1.47
N PHE A 183 11.24 -7.66 2.09
CA PHE A 183 11.10 -6.37 1.42
C PHE A 183 12.45 -5.91 0.86
N VAL A 184 12.46 -5.40 -0.36
CA VAL A 184 13.67 -5.00 -1.10
C VAL A 184 13.51 -3.60 -1.68
N ASP A 185 12.29 -3.18 -1.98
CA ASP A 185 11.98 -2.04 -2.84
C ASP A 185 11.14 -0.98 -2.09
N GLU A 186 11.54 -0.73 -0.83
CA GLU A 186 10.99 0.31 0.06
C GLU A 186 9.54 0.07 0.53
N GLU A 187 9.06 -1.17 0.55
CA GLU A 187 7.71 -1.49 1.00
C GLU A 187 7.44 -1.02 2.45
N GLU A 188 8.45 -1.11 3.33
CA GLU A 188 8.37 -0.58 4.70
C GLU A 188 8.19 0.95 4.75
N GLU A 189 8.81 1.69 3.83
CA GLU A 189 8.67 3.16 3.77
C GLU A 189 7.26 3.56 3.36
N ARG A 190 6.62 2.78 2.47
CA ARG A 190 5.22 3.01 2.09
C ARG A 190 4.27 2.78 3.26
N LEU A 191 4.53 1.77 4.10
CA LEU A 191 3.76 1.51 5.32
C LEU A 191 3.88 2.64 6.35
N ILE A 192 5.02 3.35 6.40
CA ILE A 192 5.18 4.51 7.29
C ILE A 192 4.19 5.62 6.93
N PHE A 193 3.88 5.85 5.64
CA PHE A 193 2.89 6.86 5.24
C PHE A 193 1.51 6.60 5.87
N ALA A 194 1.09 5.34 5.98
CA ALA A 194 -0.18 4.98 6.63
C ALA A 194 -0.15 5.30 8.13
N VAL A 195 0.98 5.06 8.79
CA VAL A 195 1.17 5.40 10.22
C VAL A 195 1.16 6.92 10.43
N GLU A 196 1.82 7.69 9.55
CA GLU A 196 1.77 9.15 9.61
C GLU A 196 0.36 9.69 9.39
N ALA A 197 -0.40 9.12 8.45
CA ALA A 197 -1.80 9.49 8.23
C ALA A 197 -2.66 9.21 9.49
N LEU A 198 -2.40 8.13 10.23
CA LEU A 198 -3.09 7.85 11.50
C LEU A 198 -2.75 8.88 12.58
N GLN A 199 -1.48 9.29 12.68
CA GLN A 199 -1.08 10.36 13.61
C GLN A 199 -1.78 11.68 13.26
N GLU A 200 -1.85 12.01 11.97
CA GLU A 200 -2.54 13.21 11.47
C GLU A 200 -4.05 13.14 11.71
N LYS A 201 -4.64 11.93 11.76
CA LYS A 201 -6.04 11.70 12.14
C LYS A 201 -6.30 11.73 13.65
N GLY A 202 -5.26 11.77 14.47
CA GLY A 202 -5.40 11.96 15.92
C GLY A 202 -5.00 10.77 16.78
N VAL A 203 -4.38 9.72 16.21
CA VAL A 203 -3.74 8.69 17.05
C VAL A 203 -2.61 9.33 17.84
N THR A 204 -2.65 9.17 19.15
CA THR A 204 -1.77 9.84 20.09
C THR A 204 -0.35 9.28 20.08
N GLU A 205 0.60 10.05 20.59
CA GLU A 205 1.96 9.59 20.84
C GLU A 205 2.01 8.36 21.76
N GLY A 206 1.12 8.30 22.75
CA GLY A 206 1.00 7.18 23.69
C GLY A 206 0.62 5.89 22.97
N GLU A 207 -0.47 5.92 22.20
CA GLU A 207 -0.97 4.78 21.41
C GLU A 207 0.08 4.30 20.40
N MET A 208 0.74 5.23 19.70
CA MET A 208 1.86 4.90 18.79
C MET A 208 3.03 4.25 19.52
N GLY A 209 3.36 4.75 20.71
CA GLY A 209 4.42 4.18 21.55
C GLY A 209 4.11 2.76 22.01
N ASP A 210 2.87 2.50 22.42
CA ASP A 210 2.44 1.17 22.83
C ASP A 210 2.41 0.19 21.64
N TRP A 211 2.03 0.68 20.46
CA TRP A 211 2.08 -0.10 19.22
C TRP A 211 3.51 -0.47 18.81
N VAL A 212 4.46 0.48 18.85
CA VAL A 212 5.87 0.20 18.57
C VAL A 212 6.48 -0.80 19.58
N ILE A 213 6.08 -0.72 20.86
CA ILE A 213 6.49 -1.71 21.87
C ILE A 213 5.93 -3.10 21.54
N LYS A 214 4.68 -3.20 21.08
CA LYS A 214 4.09 -4.48 20.63
C LYS A 214 4.86 -5.09 19.47
N ILE A 215 5.29 -4.29 18.48
CA ILE A 215 6.17 -4.75 17.38
C ILE A 215 7.47 -5.33 17.94
N SER A 216 8.12 -4.61 18.87
CA SER A 216 9.38 -5.08 19.48
C SER A 216 9.21 -6.39 20.26
N TYR A 217 8.12 -6.53 21.00
CA TYR A 217 7.78 -7.77 21.72
C TYR A 217 7.57 -8.94 20.76
N GLU A 218 6.82 -8.73 19.67
CA GLU A 218 6.58 -9.76 18.67
C GLU A 218 7.87 -10.19 17.97
N LEU A 219 8.76 -9.26 17.62
CA LEU A 219 10.06 -9.59 17.06
C LEU A 219 10.95 -10.39 18.04
N ASN A 220 10.89 -10.10 19.34
CA ASN A 220 11.58 -10.92 20.34
C ASN A 220 11.01 -12.34 20.41
N ASN A 221 9.68 -12.51 20.36
CA ASN A 221 9.05 -13.84 20.31
C ASN A 221 9.48 -14.63 19.07
N VAL A 222 9.61 -13.96 17.91
CA VAL A 222 10.14 -14.61 16.69
C VAL A 222 11.59 -15.05 16.91
N PHE A 223 12.43 -14.21 17.51
CA PHE A 223 13.81 -14.57 17.83
C PHE A 223 13.92 -15.74 18.80
N GLU A 224 13.10 -15.78 19.84
CA GLU A 224 13.10 -16.89 20.80
C GLU A 224 12.71 -18.22 20.16
N LYS A 225 11.83 -18.19 19.16
CA LYS A 225 11.38 -19.38 18.42
C LYS A 225 12.36 -19.81 17.34
N GLU A 226 12.88 -18.86 16.56
CA GLU A 226 13.65 -19.14 15.34
C GLU A 226 15.17 -19.03 15.53
N GLY A 227 15.65 -18.35 16.58
CA GLY A 227 17.06 -18.04 16.78
C GLY A 227 17.65 -17.20 15.65
N TYR A 228 18.92 -17.44 15.33
CA TYR A 228 19.65 -16.77 14.23
C TYR A 228 19.32 -17.36 12.85
N SER A 229 18.04 -17.65 12.58
CA SER A 229 17.62 -18.15 11.28
C SER A 229 17.69 -17.06 10.20
N LEU A 230 17.73 -17.49 8.93
CA LEU A 230 17.59 -16.58 7.79
C LEU A 230 16.23 -15.86 7.79
N ALA A 231 15.17 -16.56 8.17
CA ALA A 231 13.82 -16.02 8.23
C ALA A 231 13.71 -14.92 9.31
N PHE A 232 14.25 -15.16 10.49
CA PHE A 232 14.37 -14.15 11.54
C PHE A 232 15.21 -12.96 11.09
N SER A 233 16.38 -13.20 10.49
CA SER A 233 17.28 -12.14 10.05
C SER A 233 16.60 -11.18 9.05
N ARG A 234 15.79 -11.74 8.15
CA ARG A 234 14.96 -11.00 7.19
C ARG A 234 13.86 -10.18 7.86
N LYS A 235 13.06 -10.81 8.73
CA LYS A 235 12.01 -10.12 9.50
C LYS A 235 12.59 -8.98 10.35
N LYS A 236 13.69 -9.25 11.05
CA LYS A 236 14.43 -8.24 11.81
C LYS A 236 14.86 -7.08 10.91
N SER A 237 15.40 -7.35 9.74
CA SER A 237 15.83 -6.30 8.81
C SER A 237 14.68 -5.36 8.43
N ILE A 238 13.53 -5.91 8.06
CA ILE A 238 12.33 -5.14 7.70
C ILE A 238 11.91 -4.24 8.87
N ILE A 239 11.78 -4.82 10.08
CA ILE A 239 11.31 -4.07 11.25
C ILE A 239 12.32 -3.00 11.68
N ILE A 240 13.61 -3.31 11.66
CA ILE A 240 14.65 -2.33 12.03
C ILE A 240 14.70 -1.19 11.01
N ASN A 241 14.55 -1.47 9.71
CA ASN A 241 14.47 -0.43 8.69
C ASN A 241 13.21 0.42 8.86
N PHE A 242 12.04 -0.20 9.06
CA PHE A 242 10.79 0.50 9.36
C PHE A 242 10.93 1.44 10.56
N LEU A 243 11.50 0.97 11.68
CA LEU A 243 11.69 1.77 12.89
C LEU A 243 12.69 2.92 12.67
N ARG A 244 13.77 2.69 11.91
CA ARG A 244 14.73 3.75 11.54
C ARG A 244 14.06 4.81 10.68
N GLY A 245 13.35 4.41 9.63
CA GLY A 245 12.59 5.32 8.76
C GLY A 245 11.60 6.15 9.57
N TYR A 246 10.82 5.49 10.44
CA TYR A 246 9.82 6.18 11.25
C TYR A 246 10.47 7.16 12.25
N TYR A 247 11.58 6.77 12.90
CA TYR A 247 12.35 7.67 13.74
C TYR A 247 12.81 8.92 12.97
N PHE A 248 13.38 8.76 11.78
CA PHE A 248 13.86 9.89 10.99
C PHE A 248 12.73 10.81 10.53
N ARG A 249 11.56 10.27 10.20
CA ARG A 249 10.37 11.05 9.84
C ARG A 249 9.90 11.92 11.00
N LEU A 250 9.79 11.34 12.20
CA LEU A 250 9.43 12.07 13.42
C LEU A 250 10.48 13.13 13.78
N LEU A 251 11.77 12.80 13.60
CA LEU A 251 12.88 13.71 13.85
C LEU A 251 12.83 14.92 12.91
N TYR A 252 12.67 14.70 11.61
CA TYR A 252 12.58 15.76 10.60
C TYR A 252 11.38 16.68 10.83
N LYS A 253 10.23 16.11 11.21
CA LYS A 253 9.03 16.87 11.57
C LYS A 253 9.12 17.55 12.95
N ASN A 254 10.18 17.29 13.72
CA ASN A 254 10.35 17.70 15.11
C ASN A 254 9.14 17.37 16.01
N LYS A 255 8.57 16.17 15.86
CA LYS A 255 7.38 15.69 16.59
C LYS A 255 7.71 14.52 17.52
N CYS A 256 6.78 14.22 18.43
CA CYS A 256 6.73 12.99 19.25
C CYS A 256 8.08 12.59 19.89
N LEU A 257 8.61 13.43 20.79
CA LEU A 257 9.92 13.22 21.43
C LEU A 257 9.96 11.92 22.25
N ASN A 258 8.90 11.59 22.98
CA ASN A 258 8.85 10.38 23.81
C ASN A 258 8.81 9.13 22.93
N LEU A 259 8.04 9.16 21.83
CA LEU A 259 8.01 8.08 20.86
C LEU A 259 9.36 7.86 20.19
N ARG A 260 10.06 8.95 19.82
CA ARG A 260 11.43 8.87 19.30
C ARG A 260 12.36 8.18 20.30
N GLY A 261 12.27 8.52 21.59
CA GLY A 261 13.02 7.86 22.66
C GLY A 261 12.74 6.35 22.72
N LYS A 262 11.45 5.96 22.75
CA LYS A 262 11.04 4.55 22.72
C LYS A 262 11.62 3.78 21.52
N ILE A 263 11.60 4.38 20.32
CA ILE A 263 12.18 3.76 19.12
C ILE A 263 13.70 3.60 19.26
N VAL A 264 14.40 4.63 19.75
CA VAL A 264 15.86 4.57 19.98
C VAL A 264 16.21 3.46 20.96
N ASP A 265 15.48 3.33 22.07
CA ASP A 265 15.72 2.27 23.07
C ASP A 265 15.59 0.86 22.45
N ILE A 266 14.57 0.64 21.61
CA ILE A 266 14.37 -0.63 20.89
C ILE A 266 15.53 -0.90 19.93
N LEU A 267 15.94 0.11 19.14
CA LEU A 267 17.04 -0.02 18.19
C LEU A 267 18.36 -0.32 18.91
N GLU A 268 18.62 0.34 20.05
CA GLU A 268 19.82 0.12 20.87
C GLU A 268 19.83 -1.29 21.46
N GLN A 269 18.70 -1.78 21.98
CA GLN A 269 18.57 -3.14 22.50
C GLN A 269 18.92 -4.19 21.44
N TRP A 270 18.40 -4.05 20.21
CA TRP A 270 18.73 -4.96 19.12
C TRP A 270 20.17 -4.84 18.65
N GLN A 271 20.74 -3.64 18.65
CA GLN A 271 22.16 -3.45 18.34
C GLN A 271 23.05 -4.19 19.34
N LYS A 272 22.80 -4.00 20.64
CA LYS A 272 23.53 -4.71 21.71
C LYS A 272 23.36 -6.22 21.59
N LYS A 273 22.13 -6.70 21.45
CA LYS A 273 21.81 -8.14 21.39
C LYS A 273 22.44 -8.88 20.20
N MET A 274 22.72 -8.18 19.09
CA MET A 274 23.21 -8.80 17.85
C MET A 274 24.72 -8.70 17.66
N TYR A 275 25.37 -7.71 18.28
CA TYR A 275 26.74 -7.33 17.95
C TYR A 275 27.66 -7.14 19.17
N ASN A 276 27.12 -7.18 20.38
CA ASN A 276 27.89 -7.13 21.63
C ASN A 276 27.67 -8.42 22.44
#